data_AF-A0A8J5XGH3-F1
#
_entry.id   AF-A0A8J5XGH3-F1
#
_cell.length_a   1.000
_cell.length_b   1.000
_cell.length_c   1.000
_cell.angle_alpha   90.00
_cell.angle_beta   90.00
_cell.angle_gamma   90.00
#
_symmetry.space_group_name_H-M   'P 1'
#
loop_
_entity.id
_entity.type
_entity.pdbx_description
1 polymer ?
#
loop_
_entity_poly.entity_id
_entity_poly.type
_entity_poly.pdbx_seq_one_letter_code
_entity_poly.pdbx_strand_id
1 'polypeptide(L)'
;MAKIGKQYKGASKEKTGGKKGKLTDEERRMQEEMQRLLEEERARQAEERRKRQLKERQAQEEKYSRVNRLKINNQWRKLMRLVKVEDLRKEVEIISQAHEREVDRKDAIIQMLDRDLEESEEQYQMALRSYLQVIDRLLELHAQRTKGLEFEFEGDLAELSREFAAERSEITSAHASHKKELLEVMMLMEREYNEAEEDARQETDGQREEIKNRNAEDYNMLRDTLERVIKRIEEDFDSAHSNYMANTEARTSEFKHLTLQDQRSAKTIDTQTRRLQRLQESINHWRTKIANNARECEERNRAMREEKEAIARHYQELKAQMVRFRDGEARRLQELALNSRAAIKALGDKLGKAESILKLAELNRKMETEREKVLPFYQSSVEDEASAAAQIVDVSKSLQASATGRDGKLVEEWDYLNNLFKRHNKVLLDEMAISREKGRLEQENADLRAILKQYLDGISVNDDVLTDANPLLILNSRSNLAAAQPGRPVGRVTVIEAAHKVMIPQLTAGRQGASM
;
A
#
# COMPACT_ATOMS: atom_id res chain seq x y z
N MET A 1 84.73 25.16 70.41
CA MET A 1 85.00 25.08 71.85
C MET A 1 85.85 23.85 72.12
N ALA A 2 86.94 24.02 72.89
CA ALA A 2 87.51 23.10 73.91
C ALA A 2 87.70 21.60 73.57
N LYS A 3 88.77 20.88 73.92
CA LYS A 3 90.08 21.12 74.57
C LYS A 3 90.70 19.70 74.76
N ILE A 4 91.99 19.66 75.08
CA ILE A 4 92.75 18.54 75.72
C ILE A 4 93.26 17.46 74.74
N GLY A 5 94.55 17.09 74.67
CA GLY A 5 95.72 17.42 75.50
C GLY A 5 96.51 16.17 75.89
N LYS A 6 97.83 16.37 76.08
CA LYS A 6 98.90 15.49 76.63
C LYS A 6 99.65 14.59 75.63
N GLN A 7 100.97 14.71 75.38
CA GLN A 7 102.20 15.03 76.13
C GLN A 7 103.03 13.81 76.61
N TYR A 8 104.25 13.75 76.08
CA TYR A 8 105.57 13.65 76.76
C TYR A 8 106.27 12.33 77.14
N LYS A 9 107.62 12.50 77.07
CA LYS A 9 108.78 11.80 77.66
C LYS A 9 109.27 10.54 76.91
N GLY A 10 110.54 10.41 76.52
CA GLY A 10 111.76 11.16 76.86
C GLY A 10 112.81 10.23 77.49
N ALA A 11 114.08 10.45 77.11
CA ALA A 11 115.32 9.96 77.74
C ALA A 11 115.64 8.45 77.58
N SER A 12 116.90 7.98 77.60
CA SER A 12 118.27 8.52 77.48
C SER A 12 119.19 7.36 77.87
N LYS A 13 120.35 7.21 77.21
CA LYS A 13 121.58 6.58 77.73
C LYS A 13 121.49 5.07 78.13
N GLU A 14 122.52 4.25 78.20
CA GLU A 14 123.96 4.45 78.23
C GLU A 14 124.67 3.13 77.87
N LYS A 15 125.96 3.30 77.54
CA LYS A 15 127.04 2.30 77.41
C LYS A 15 127.07 1.25 78.52
N THR A 16 127.58 0.07 78.19
CA THR A 16 128.70 -0.67 78.84
C THR A 16 128.88 -1.96 78.01
N GLY A 17 130.06 -2.48 77.66
CA GLY A 17 131.31 -2.56 78.38
C GLY A 17 131.42 -3.94 79.03
N GLY A 18 132.24 -4.85 78.49
CA GLY A 18 132.56 -6.14 79.15
C GLY A 18 132.86 -7.27 78.17
N LYS A 19 134.13 -7.45 77.79
CA LYS A 19 135.07 -8.45 78.33
C LYS A 19 134.79 -9.89 77.84
N LYS A 20 135.66 -10.32 76.91
CA LYS A 20 135.99 -11.72 76.63
C LYS A 20 136.39 -12.43 77.92
N GLY A 21 135.65 -13.46 78.30
CA GLY A 21 136.03 -14.48 79.28
C GLY A 21 135.59 -15.84 78.73
N LYS A 22 136.55 -16.76 78.60
CA LYS A 22 136.36 -18.13 78.09
C LYS A 22 135.85 -19.05 79.22
N LEU A 23 135.34 -20.23 78.81
CA LEU A 23 134.90 -21.43 79.56
C LEU A 23 133.44 -21.35 80.06
N THR A 24 132.52 -22.31 79.84
CA THR A 24 132.62 -23.75 79.47
C THR A 24 131.36 -24.17 78.67
N ASP A 25 131.46 -25.15 77.76
CA ASP A 25 130.54 -25.37 76.61
C ASP A 25 129.13 -25.96 76.88
N GLU A 26 128.70 -26.13 78.13
CA GLU A 26 127.40 -26.75 78.45
C GLU A 26 126.29 -25.77 78.88
N GLU A 27 126.61 -24.60 79.44
CA GLU A 27 125.61 -23.60 79.88
C GLU A 27 125.15 -22.64 78.76
N ARG A 28 125.91 -22.53 77.65
CA ARG A 28 125.53 -21.74 76.47
C ARG A 28 124.34 -22.34 75.72
N ARG A 29 124.23 -23.67 75.68
CA ARG A 29 123.16 -24.36 74.94
C ARG A 29 121.79 -24.14 75.58
N MET A 30 121.70 -24.15 76.91
CA MET A 30 120.43 -23.95 77.63
C MET A 30 119.93 -22.48 77.59
N GLN A 31 120.84 -21.50 77.61
CA GLN A 31 120.43 -20.09 77.47
C GLN A 31 120.04 -19.74 76.02
N GLU A 32 120.72 -20.33 75.04
CA GLU A 32 120.34 -20.19 73.62
C GLU A 32 118.98 -20.83 73.33
N GLU A 33 118.65 -21.97 73.97
CA GLU A 33 117.34 -22.61 73.86
C GLU A 33 116.22 -21.78 74.53
N MET A 34 116.45 -21.23 75.72
CA MET A 34 115.46 -20.38 76.39
C MET A 34 115.27 -19.01 75.69
N GLN A 35 116.33 -18.45 75.10
CA GLN A 35 116.23 -17.25 74.26
C GLN A 35 115.47 -17.53 72.96
N ARG A 36 115.71 -18.67 72.31
CA ARG A 36 114.94 -19.10 71.13
C ARG A 36 113.46 -19.27 71.44
N LEU A 37 113.11 -19.92 72.56
CA LEU A 37 111.71 -20.07 72.96
C LEU A 37 111.02 -18.73 73.26
N LEU A 38 111.72 -17.80 73.91
CA LEU A 38 111.17 -16.47 74.22
C LEU A 38 111.02 -15.60 72.95
N GLU A 39 111.95 -15.72 72.00
CA GLU A 39 111.87 -15.08 70.68
C GLU A 39 110.74 -15.69 69.83
N GLU A 40 110.55 -17.01 69.88
CA GLU A 40 109.43 -17.71 69.25
C GLU A 40 108.09 -17.31 69.87
N GLU A 41 107.99 -17.18 71.20
CA GLU A 41 106.76 -16.70 71.84
C GLU A 41 106.47 -15.23 71.51
N ARG A 42 107.50 -14.36 71.48
CA ARG A 42 107.34 -12.96 71.04
C ARG A 42 106.95 -12.88 69.57
N ALA A 43 107.48 -13.76 68.72
CA ALA A 43 107.10 -13.88 67.31
C ALA A 43 105.64 -14.36 67.19
N ARG A 44 105.22 -15.39 67.93
CA ARG A 44 103.83 -15.86 67.97
C ARG A 44 102.87 -14.77 68.47
N GLN A 45 103.22 -14.04 69.52
CA GLN A 45 102.43 -12.90 70.01
C GLN A 45 102.39 -11.73 69.01
N ALA A 46 103.46 -11.50 68.24
CA ALA A 46 103.46 -10.52 67.15
C ALA A 46 102.58 -10.98 65.97
N GLU A 47 102.61 -12.26 65.63
CA GLU A 47 101.75 -12.88 64.61
C GLU A 47 100.28 -12.87 65.04
N GLU A 48 99.97 -13.18 66.29
CA GLU A 48 98.60 -13.10 66.82
C GLU A 48 98.08 -11.66 66.81
N ARG A 49 98.92 -10.68 67.18
CA ARG A 49 98.55 -9.27 67.08
C ARG A 49 98.29 -8.85 65.63
N ARG A 50 99.11 -9.30 64.67
CA ARG A 50 98.86 -9.10 63.23
C ARG A 50 97.56 -9.76 62.78
N LYS A 51 97.29 -11.01 63.20
CA LYS A 51 96.03 -11.72 62.91
C LYS A 51 94.82 -11.03 63.52
N ARG A 52 94.90 -10.50 64.75
CA ARG A 52 93.81 -9.74 65.39
C ARG A 52 93.56 -8.42 64.68
N GLN A 53 94.61 -7.69 64.30
CA GLN A 53 94.49 -6.47 63.49
C GLN A 53 93.88 -6.74 62.12
N LEU A 54 94.25 -7.85 61.46
CA LEU A 54 93.64 -8.26 60.20
C LEU A 54 92.16 -8.64 60.38
N LYS A 55 91.81 -9.39 61.43
CA LYS A 55 90.41 -9.70 61.76
C LYS A 55 89.58 -8.47 62.10
N GLU A 56 90.13 -7.51 62.85
CA GLU A 56 89.46 -6.25 63.15
C GLU A 56 89.26 -5.40 61.89
N ARG A 57 90.27 -5.34 61.00
CA ARG A 57 90.13 -4.69 59.69
C ARG A 57 89.09 -5.38 58.82
N GLN A 58 89.08 -6.71 58.78
CA GLN A 58 88.05 -7.47 58.07
C GLN A 58 86.65 -7.20 58.64
N ALA A 59 86.48 -7.21 59.97
CA ALA A 59 85.20 -6.90 60.60
C ALA A 59 84.76 -5.44 60.39
N GLN A 60 85.70 -4.49 60.34
CA GLN A 60 85.43 -3.11 59.98
C GLN A 60 85.03 -2.99 58.51
N GLU A 61 85.73 -3.68 57.60
CA GLU A 61 85.41 -3.73 56.19
C GLU A 61 84.04 -4.37 55.93
N GLU A 62 83.69 -5.46 56.63
CA GLU A 62 82.37 -6.09 56.57
C GLU A 62 81.26 -5.15 57.06
N LYS A 63 81.50 -4.42 58.16
CA LYS A 63 80.57 -3.39 58.67
C LYS A 63 80.41 -2.25 57.66
N TYR A 64 81.52 -1.74 57.11
CA TYR A 64 81.48 -0.70 56.09
C TYR A 64 80.82 -1.18 54.81
N SER A 65 81.07 -2.42 54.39
CA SER A 65 80.42 -3.05 53.25
C SER A 65 78.91 -3.17 53.46
N ARG A 66 78.46 -3.59 54.65
CA ARG A 66 77.02 -3.65 54.97
C ARG A 66 76.36 -2.27 54.97
N VAL A 67 77.00 -1.27 55.58
CA VAL A 67 76.49 0.11 55.61
C VAL A 67 76.50 0.73 54.20
N ASN A 68 77.57 0.52 53.43
CA ASN A 68 77.68 0.99 52.06
C ASN A 68 76.63 0.32 51.17
N ARG A 69 76.38 -0.99 51.32
CA ARG A 69 75.29 -1.68 50.62
C ARG A 69 73.92 -1.09 50.94
N LEU A 70 73.65 -0.73 52.20
CA LEU A 70 72.40 -0.07 52.57
C LEU A 70 72.28 1.35 51.99
N LYS A 71 73.38 2.13 52.01
CA LYS A 71 73.42 3.46 51.39
C LYS A 71 73.20 3.38 49.88
N ILE A 72 73.88 2.45 49.21
CA ILE A 72 73.73 2.17 47.78
C ILE A 72 72.29 1.73 47.47
N ASN A 73 71.72 0.80 48.23
CA ASN A 73 70.33 0.38 48.04
C ASN A 73 69.33 1.53 48.26
N ASN A 74 69.58 2.41 49.23
CA ASN A 74 68.71 3.57 49.46
C ASN A 74 68.81 4.58 48.30
N GLN A 75 70.02 4.85 47.82
CA GLN A 75 70.24 5.67 46.62
C GLN A 75 69.59 5.04 45.38
N TRP A 76 69.73 3.74 45.17
CA TRP A 76 69.06 3.01 44.09
C TRP A 76 67.54 3.07 44.20
N ARG A 77 66.95 2.92 45.40
CA ARG A 77 65.50 3.10 45.58
C ARG A 77 65.05 4.52 45.25
N LYS A 78 65.86 5.53 45.60
CA LYS A 78 65.56 6.92 45.24
C LYS A 78 65.61 7.11 43.72
N LEU A 79 66.66 6.62 43.06
CA LEU A 79 66.80 6.66 41.60
C LEU A 79 65.68 5.90 40.89
N MET A 80 65.39 4.67 41.30
CA MET A 80 64.31 3.86 40.73
C MET A 80 62.93 4.49 40.91
N ARG A 81 62.67 5.15 42.04
CA ARG A 81 61.42 5.91 42.21
C ARG A 81 61.35 7.10 41.28
N LEU A 82 62.44 7.84 41.10
CA LEU A 82 62.46 8.97 40.16
C LEU A 82 62.20 8.50 38.73
N VAL A 83 62.92 7.45 38.29
CA VAL A 83 62.73 6.85 36.97
C VAL A 83 61.28 6.35 36.81
N LYS A 84 60.73 5.62 37.79
CA LYS A 84 59.34 5.13 37.68
C LYS A 84 58.32 6.26 37.69
N VAL A 85 58.56 7.35 38.43
CA VAL A 85 57.68 8.54 38.40
C VAL A 85 57.72 9.22 37.04
N GLU A 86 58.89 9.32 36.41
CA GLU A 86 59.03 9.84 35.04
C GLU A 86 58.34 8.94 34.01
N ASP A 87 58.48 7.62 34.12
CA ASP A 87 57.79 6.67 33.26
C ASP A 87 56.27 6.76 33.42
N LEU A 88 55.77 6.82 34.66
CA LEU A 88 54.32 6.99 34.92
C LEU A 88 53.79 8.33 34.38
N ARG A 89 54.58 9.40 34.43
CA ARG A 89 54.18 10.69 33.83
C ARG A 89 54.05 10.59 32.32
N LYS A 90 54.99 9.91 31.64
CA LYS A 90 54.91 9.65 30.20
C LYS A 90 53.72 8.75 29.87
N GLU A 91 53.45 7.72 30.67
CA GLU A 91 52.28 6.85 30.50
C GLU A 91 50.97 7.66 30.64
N VAL A 92 50.86 8.54 31.64
CA VAL A 92 49.69 9.43 31.82
C VAL A 92 49.54 10.39 30.63
N GLU A 93 50.63 10.95 30.11
CA GLU A 93 50.60 11.83 28.93
C GLU A 93 50.16 11.09 27.67
N ILE A 94 50.63 9.85 27.46
CA ILE A 94 50.18 9.01 26.35
C ILE A 94 48.68 8.72 26.47
N ILE A 95 48.21 8.39 27.68
CA ILE A 95 46.78 8.13 27.94
C ILE A 95 45.95 9.40 27.72
N SER A 96 46.41 10.57 28.18
CA SER A 96 45.67 11.82 27.99
C SER A 96 45.57 12.19 26.51
N GLN A 97 46.66 12.06 25.74
CA GLN A 97 46.63 12.29 24.29
C GLN A 97 45.72 11.29 23.56
N ALA A 98 45.72 10.02 23.99
CA ALA A 98 44.82 9.01 23.44
C ALA A 98 43.35 9.35 23.72
N HIS A 99 43.06 9.82 24.94
CA HIS A 99 41.73 10.25 25.34
C HIS A 99 41.27 11.49 24.57
N GLU A 100 42.11 12.51 24.42
CA GLU A 100 41.81 13.71 23.61
C GLU A 100 41.44 13.32 22.17
N ARG A 101 42.22 12.44 21.54
CA ARG A 101 41.90 11.93 20.19
C ARG A 101 40.60 11.12 20.13
N GLU A 102 40.19 10.49 21.23
CA GLU A 102 38.90 9.78 21.30
C GLU A 102 37.75 10.77 21.47
N VAL A 103 37.94 11.82 22.27
CA VAL A 103 37.00 12.93 22.42
C VAL A 103 36.80 13.64 21.07
N ASP A 104 37.88 14.02 20.37
CA ASP A 104 37.79 14.65 19.06
C ASP A 104 37.03 13.79 18.04
N ARG A 105 37.24 12.47 18.07
CA ARG A 105 36.53 11.53 17.20
C ARG A 105 35.04 11.45 17.55
N LYS A 106 34.70 11.43 18.84
CA LYS A 106 33.30 11.43 19.29
C LYS A 106 32.62 12.75 18.97
N ASP A 107 33.29 13.88 19.15
CA ASP A 107 32.78 15.21 18.80
C ASP A 107 32.56 15.34 17.28
N ALA A 108 33.45 14.79 16.46
CA ALA A 108 33.24 14.71 15.01
C ALA A 108 32.02 13.87 14.64
N ILE A 109 31.81 12.72 15.31
CA ILE A 109 30.62 11.89 15.12
C ILE A 109 29.35 12.64 15.54
N ILE A 110 29.37 13.34 16.68
CA ILE A 110 28.22 14.15 17.14
C ILE A 110 27.89 15.21 16.11
N GLN A 111 28.88 15.94 15.58
CA GLN A 111 28.64 16.95 14.55
C GLN A 111 28.12 16.38 13.23
N MET A 112 28.48 15.14 12.87
CA MET A 112 27.88 14.48 11.71
C MET A 112 26.44 14.09 12.00
N LEU A 113 26.16 13.50 13.17
CA LEU A 113 24.80 13.13 13.57
C LEU A 113 23.86 14.33 13.69
N ASP A 114 24.35 15.48 14.18
CA ASP A 114 23.57 16.71 14.25
C ASP A 114 23.17 17.19 12.85
N ARG A 115 24.10 17.12 11.87
CA ARG A 115 23.79 17.44 10.47
C ARG A 115 22.81 16.46 9.85
N ASP A 116 23.00 15.15 10.07
CA ASP A 116 22.08 14.13 9.58
C ASP A 116 20.67 14.32 10.15
N LEU A 117 20.55 14.75 11.42
CA LEU A 117 19.27 15.11 12.04
C LEU A 117 18.65 16.33 11.37
N GLU A 118 19.39 17.42 11.16
CA GLU A 118 18.92 18.61 10.46
C GLU A 118 18.44 18.27 9.04
N GLU A 119 19.22 17.51 8.27
CA GLU A 119 18.85 17.06 6.92
C GLU A 119 17.58 16.20 6.93
N SER A 120 17.45 15.28 7.89
CA SER A 120 16.26 14.44 8.03
C SER A 120 15.01 15.26 8.38
N GLU A 121 15.17 16.30 9.21
CA GLU A 121 14.08 17.21 9.56
C GLU A 121 13.66 18.06 8.35
N GLU A 122 14.61 18.60 7.59
CA GLU A 122 14.32 19.34 6.36
C GLU A 122 13.59 18.47 5.34
N GLN A 123 14.05 17.22 5.14
CA GLN A 123 13.37 16.25 4.27
C GLN A 123 11.95 15.96 4.75
N TYR A 124 11.75 15.77 6.06
CA TYR A 124 10.42 15.57 6.63
C TYR A 124 9.52 16.79 6.41
N GLN A 125 10.01 18.00 6.65
CA GLN A 125 9.27 19.24 6.43
C GLN A 125 8.91 19.43 4.95
N MET A 126 9.83 19.12 4.02
CA MET A 126 9.57 19.16 2.58
C MET A 126 8.51 18.12 2.16
N ALA A 127 8.61 16.90 2.68
CA ALA A 127 7.62 15.85 2.44
C ALA A 127 6.24 16.25 2.98
N LEU A 128 6.18 16.82 4.18
CA LEU A 128 4.94 17.31 4.79
C LEU A 128 4.32 18.44 3.96
N ARG A 129 5.12 19.42 3.53
CA ARG A 129 4.64 20.52 2.67
C ARG A 129 4.08 19.99 1.34
N SER A 130 4.77 19.03 0.70
CA SER A 130 4.29 18.44 -0.55
C SER A 130 3.01 17.61 -0.34
N TYR A 131 2.92 16.84 0.74
CA TYR A 131 1.71 16.11 1.12
C TYR A 131 0.52 17.04 1.36
N LEU A 132 0.71 18.14 2.10
CA LEU A 132 -0.33 19.14 2.33
C LEU A 132 -0.81 19.78 1.02
N GLN A 133 0.10 20.13 0.11
CA GLN A 133 -0.28 20.63 -1.23
C GLN A 133 -1.09 19.62 -2.04
N VAL A 134 -0.78 18.32 -1.92
CA VAL A 134 -1.57 17.27 -2.58
C VAL A 134 -2.96 17.16 -1.95
N ILE A 135 -3.07 17.23 -0.63
CA ILE A 135 -4.37 17.28 0.05
C ILE A 135 -5.17 18.50 -0.39
N ASP A 136 -4.56 19.68 -0.44
CA ASP A 136 -5.26 20.91 -0.84
C ASP A 136 -5.80 20.80 -2.28
N ARG A 137 -5.01 20.25 -3.20
CA ARG A 137 -5.47 19.96 -4.57
C ARG A 137 -6.61 18.96 -4.61
N LEU A 138 -6.56 17.93 -3.75
CA LEU A 138 -7.63 16.94 -3.65
C LEU A 138 -8.92 17.56 -3.09
N LEU A 139 -8.81 18.40 -2.05
CA LEU A 139 -9.93 19.16 -1.49
C LEU A 139 -10.53 20.11 -2.52
N GLU A 140 -9.70 20.78 -3.32
CA GLU A 140 -10.16 21.68 -4.38
C GLU A 140 -10.90 20.92 -5.49
N LEU A 141 -10.39 19.76 -5.90
CA LEU A 141 -11.08 18.87 -6.85
C LEU A 141 -12.42 18.37 -6.29
N HIS A 142 -12.45 17.98 -5.01
CA HIS A 142 -13.70 17.60 -4.36
C HIS A 142 -14.68 18.77 -4.26
N ALA A 143 -14.22 19.97 -3.93
CA ALA A 143 -15.06 21.15 -3.88
C ALA A 143 -15.64 21.50 -5.25
N GLN A 144 -14.85 21.40 -6.33
CA GLN A 144 -15.32 21.58 -7.70
C GLN A 144 -16.36 20.53 -8.08
N ARG A 145 -16.13 19.26 -7.73
CA ARG A 145 -17.09 18.18 -7.99
C ARG A 145 -18.40 18.41 -7.23
N THR A 146 -18.34 18.78 -5.96
CA THR A 146 -19.54 19.06 -5.15
C THR A 146 -20.30 20.25 -5.72
N LYS A 147 -19.62 21.34 -6.10
CA LYS A 147 -20.26 22.48 -6.77
C LYS A 147 -20.90 22.10 -8.11
N GLY A 148 -20.24 21.25 -8.90
CA GLY A 148 -20.80 20.73 -10.15
C GLY A 148 -22.08 19.94 -9.92
N LEU A 149 -22.07 19.03 -8.93
CA LEU A 149 -23.27 18.28 -8.53
C LEU A 149 -24.37 19.20 -8.01
N GLU A 150 -24.05 20.17 -7.15
CA GLU A 150 -25.02 21.16 -6.66
C GLU A 150 -25.65 21.94 -7.81
N PHE A 151 -24.86 22.39 -8.79
CA PHE A 151 -25.36 23.09 -9.96
C PHE A 151 -26.27 22.22 -10.84
N GLU A 152 -25.90 20.95 -11.07
CA GLU A 152 -26.73 19.99 -11.80
C GLU A 152 -28.05 19.74 -11.04
N PHE A 153 -27.99 19.49 -9.73
CA PHE A 153 -29.18 19.28 -8.91
C PHE A 153 -30.10 20.50 -8.87
N GLU A 154 -29.56 21.70 -8.73
CA GLU A 154 -30.34 22.95 -8.78
C GLU A 154 -30.94 23.18 -10.18
N GLY A 155 -30.20 22.84 -11.23
CA GLY A 155 -30.68 22.86 -12.62
C GLY A 155 -31.87 21.94 -12.83
N ASP A 156 -31.72 20.67 -12.47
CA ASP A 156 -32.78 19.65 -12.56
C ASP A 156 -34.00 20.04 -11.73
N LEU A 157 -33.79 20.57 -10.52
CA LEU A 157 -34.88 21.01 -9.64
C LEU A 157 -35.63 22.21 -10.23
N ALA A 158 -34.92 23.15 -10.86
CA ALA A 158 -35.52 24.29 -11.54
C ALA A 158 -36.28 23.90 -12.80
N GLU A 159 -35.75 22.95 -13.59
CA GLU A 159 -36.42 22.38 -14.75
C GLU A 159 -37.70 21.67 -14.35
N LEU A 160 -37.62 20.74 -13.39
CA LEU A 160 -38.77 20.00 -12.88
C LEU A 160 -39.83 20.93 -12.27
N SER A 161 -39.40 21.97 -11.54
CA SER A 161 -40.32 22.99 -11.00
C SER A 161 -41.03 23.78 -12.11
N ARG A 162 -40.32 24.07 -13.21
CA ARG A 162 -40.90 24.75 -14.38
C ARG A 162 -41.91 23.86 -15.09
N GLU A 163 -41.58 22.59 -15.29
CA GLU A 163 -42.48 21.59 -15.89
C GLU A 163 -43.76 21.45 -15.07
N PHE A 164 -43.65 21.23 -13.75
CA PHE A 164 -44.84 21.15 -12.88
C PHE A 164 -45.66 22.45 -12.86
N ALA A 165 -45.02 23.61 -12.92
CA ALA A 165 -45.73 24.88 -13.00
C ALA A 165 -46.47 25.04 -14.34
N ALA A 166 -45.86 24.61 -15.45
CA ALA A 166 -46.47 24.62 -16.77
C ALA A 166 -47.65 23.64 -16.85
N GLU A 167 -47.46 22.39 -16.44
CA GLU A 167 -48.54 21.39 -16.37
C GLU A 167 -49.70 21.86 -15.50
N ARG A 168 -49.39 22.44 -14.32
CA ARG A 168 -50.42 23.01 -13.45
C ARG A 168 -51.17 24.15 -14.13
N SER A 169 -50.48 25.04 -14.84
CA SER A 169 -51.12 26.13 -15.60
C SER A 169 -52.02 25.56 -16.70
N GLU A 170 -51.55 24.57 -17.46
CA GLU A 170 -52.34 23.92 -18.51
C GLU A 170 -53.60 23.27 -17.93
N ILE A 171 -53.47 22.46 -16.87
CA ILE A 171 -54.60 21.80 -16.20
C ILE A 171 -55.61 22.83 -15.68
N THR A 172 -55.15 23.90 -15.03
CA THR A 172 -56.05 24.94 -14.52
C THR A 172 -56.76 25.70 -15.64
N SER A 173 -56.07 25.98 -16.76
CA SER A 173 -56.66 26.64 -17.93
C SER A 173 -57.68 25.76 -18.64
N ALA A 174 -57.38 24.47 -18.83
CA ALA A 174 -58.28 23.51 -19.43
C ALA A 174 -59.51 23.30 -18.55
N HIS A 175 -59.32 23.16 -17.23
CA HIS A 175 -60.44 23.08 -16.29
C HIS A 175 -61.32 24.34 -16.32
N ALA A 176 -60.72 25.53 -16.41
CA ALA A 176 -61.46 26.78 -16.54
C ALA A 176 -62.25 26.85 -17.85
N SER A 177 -61.67 26.42 -18.98
CA SER A 177 -62.36 26.35 -20.28
C SER A 177 -63.55 25.39 -20.21
N HIS A 178 -63.32 24.15 -19.75
CA HIS A 178 -64.39 23.15 -19.63
C HIS A 178 -65.52 23.63 -18.70
N LYS A 179 -65.16 24.26 -17.57
CA LYS A 179 -66.16 24.84 -16.66
C LYS A 179 -66.97 25.94 -17.36
N LYS A 180 -66.33 26.79 -18.16
CA LYS A 180 -67.02 27.85 -18.92
C LYS A 180 -67.95 27.24 -19.97
N GLU A 181 -67.49 26.25 -20.73
CA GLU A 181 -68.29 25.53 -21.73
C GLU A 181 -69.51 24.85 -21.09
N LEU A 182 -69.33 24.18 -19.95
CA LEU A 182 -70.43 23.59 -19.18
C LEU A 182 -71.46 24.64 -18.74
N LEU A 183 -71.00 25.79 -18.23
CA LEU A 183 -71.88 26.89 -17.84
C LEU A 183 -72.62 27.48 -19.06
N GLU A 184 -71.96 27.61 -20.21
CA GLU A 184 -72.59 28.06 -21.45
C GLU A 184 -73.66 27.08 -21.93
N VAL A 185 -73.38 25.78 -21.91
CA VAL A 185 -74.37 24.74 -22.24
C VAL A 185 -75.55 24.78 -21.27
N MET A 186 -75.31 24.96 -19.97
CA MET A 186 -76.38 25.11 -18.99
C MET A 186 -77.24 26.35 -19.28
N MET A 187 -76.62 27.49 -19.56
CA MET A 187 -77.35 28.72 -19.91
C MET A 187 -78.15 28.57 -21.21
N LEU A 188 -77.59 27.89 -22.23
CA LEU A 188 -78.31 27.59 -23.47
C LEU A 188 -79.51 26.66 -23.22
N MET A 189 -79.33 25.60 -22.43
CA MET A 189 -80.43 24.69 -22.06
C MET A 189 -81.51 25.41 -21.25
N GLU A 190 -81.15 26.25 -20.28
CA GLU A 190 -82.11 27.06 -19.52
C GLU A 190 -82.87 28.02 -20.43
N ARG A 191 -82.20 28.64 -21.40
CA ARG A 191 -82.83 29.52 -22.39
C ARG A 191 -83.79 28.75 -23.29
N GLU A 192 -83.39 27.61 -23.84
CA GLU A 192 -84.25 26.75 -24.67
C GLU A 192 -85.45 26.24 -23.88
N TYR A 193 -85.26 25.89 -22.60
CA TYR A 193 -86.35 25.48 -21.72
C TYR A 193 -87.34 26.63 -21.48
N ASN A 194 -86.85 27.84 -21.20
CA ASN A 194 -87.70 29.01 -21.00
C ASN A 194 -88.46 29.38 -22.28
N GLU A 195 -87.80 29.34 -23.45
CA GLU A 195 -88.44 29.58 -24.75
C GLU A 195 -89.53 28.53 -25.02
N ALA A 196 -89.25 27.25 -24.78
CA ALA A 196 -90.24 26.18 -24.92
C ALA A 196 -91.41 26.33 -23.93
N GLU A 197 -91.14 26.78 -22.70
CA GLU A 197 -92.19 27.08 -21.71
C GLU A 197 -93.06 28.27 -22.16
N GLU A 198 -92.44 29.33 -22.70
CA GLU A 198 -93.16 30.48 -23.25
C GLU A 198 -94.00 30.10 -24.48
N ASP A 199 -93.44 29.32 -25.41
CA ASP A 199 -94.16 28.82 -26.58
C ASP A 199 -95.34 27.95 -26.17
N ALA A 200 -95.15 27.04 -25.20
CA ALA A 200 -96.24 26.23 -24.66
C ALA A 200 -97.32 27.09 -23.99
N ARG A 201 -96.94 28.12 -23.23
CA ARG A 201 -97.90 29.08 -22.65
C ARG A 201 -98.67 29.83 -23.75
N GLN A 202 -97.97 30.35 -24.76
CA GLN A 202 -98.59 31.03 -25.89
C GLN A 202 -99.53 30.12 -26.68
N GLU A 203 -99.17 28.85 -26.89
CA GLU A 203 -100.03 27.87 -27.53
C GLU A 203 -101.28 27.61 -26.69
N THR A 204 -101.15 27.45 -25.37
CA THR A 204 -102.32 27.28 -24.49
C THR A 204 -103.24 28.50 -24.48
N ASP A 205 -102.67 29.71 -24.50
CA ASP A 205 -103.43 30.96 -24.60
C ASP A 205 -104.09 31.11 -25.98
N GLY A 206 -103.40 30.72 -27.04
CA GLY A 206 -103.92 30.67 -28.42
C GLY A 206 -105.08 29.71 -28.54
N GLN A 207 -104.94 28.47 -28.07
CA GLN A 207 -106.01 27.48 -28.01
C GLN A 207 -107.20 27.99 -27.18
N ARG A 208 -106.94 28.68 -26.06
CA ARG A 208 -107.98 29.28 -25.23
C ARG A 208 -108.76 30.37 -25.97
N GLU A 209 -108.09 31.27 -26.70
CA GLU A 209 -108.76 32.30 -27.50
C GLU A 209 -109.44 31.71 -28.75
N GLU A 210 -108.89 30.68 -29.38
CA GLU A 210 -109.55 29.94 -30.46
C GLU A 210 -110.86 29.29 -29.99
N ILE A 211 -110.86 28.63 -28.83
CA ILE A 211 -112.08 28.07 -28.22
C ILE A 211 -113.09 29.17 -27.94
N LYS A 212 -112.64 30.33 -27.42
CA LYS A 212 -113.52 31.47 -27.16
C LYS A 212 -114.10 32.07 -28.44
N ASN A 213 -113.32 32.20 -29.51
CA ASN A 213 -113.77 32.64 -30.82
C ASN A 213 -114.74 31.64 -31.45
N ARG A 214 -114.43 30.34 -31.38
CA ARG A 214 -115.31 29.28 -31.87
C ARG A 214 -116.63 29.27 -31.12
N ASN A 215 -116.63 29.42 -29.80
CA ASN A 215 -117.85 29.55 -29.01
C ASN A 215 -118.64 30.81 -29.39
N ALA A 216 -117.96 31.92 -29.70
CA ALA A 216 -118.61 33.15 -30.18
C ALA A 216 -119.19 32.99 -31.59
N GLU A 217 -118.50 32.27 -32.47
CA GLU A 217 -118.98 31.90 -33.80
C GLU A 217 -120.18 30.95 -33.70
N ASP A 218 -120.11 29.90 -32.89
CA ASP A 218 -121.21 28.98 -32.64
C ASP A 218 -122.43 29.71 -32.04
N TYR A 219 -122.20 30.67 -31.14
CA TYR A 219 -123.24 31.55 -30.64
C TYR A 219 -123.85 32.42 -31.75
N ASN A 220 -123.04 33.03 -32.61
CA ASN A 220 -123.52 33.83 -33.74
C ASN A 220 -124.24 32.98 -34.79
N MET A 221 -123.73 31.79 -35.09
CA MET A 221 -124.38 30.82 -35.97
C MET A 221 -125.70 30.39 -35.38
N LEU A 222 -125.76 30.07 -34.09
CA LEU A 222 -127.00 29.74 -33.40
C LEU A 222 -127.98 30.91 -33.48
N ARG A 223 -127.53 32.13 -33.19
CA ARG A 223 -128.34 33.35 -33.35
C ARG A 223 -128.88 33.49 -34.77
N ASP A 224 -128.02 33.38 -35.79
CA ASP A 224 -128.40 33.49 -37.20
C ASP A 224 -129.30 32.32 -37.65
N THR A 225 -129.16 31.12 -37.07
CA THR A 225 -130.07 30.00 -37.32
C THR A 225 -131.43 30.22 -36.65
N LEU A 226 -131.47 30.77 -35.44
CA LEU A 226 -132.71 31.13 -34.77
C LEU A 226 -133.41 32.27 -35.51
N GLU A 227 -132.69 33.30 -35.97
CA GLU A 227 -133.22 34.33 -36.86
C GLU A 227 -133.74 33.75 -38.18
N ARG A 228 -133.04 32.77 -38.77
CA ARG A 228 -133.51 32.05 -39.95
C ARG A 228 -134.71 31.15 -39.68
N VAL A 229 -134.83 30.54 -38.50
CA VAL A 229 -136.01 29.76 -38.11
C VAL A 229 -137.18 30.70 -37.88
N ILE A 230 -136.96 31.88 -37.31
CA ILE A 230 -137.98 32.94 -37.19
C ILE A 230 -138.45 33.34 -38.59
N LYS A 231 -137.52 33.68 -39.51
CA LYS A 231 -137.85 33.98 -40.91
C LYS A 231 -138.50 32.82 -41.64
N ARG A 232 -138.07 31.58 -41.38
CA ARG A 232 -138.67 30.38 -41.97
C ARG A 232 -140.08 30.17 -41.44
N ILE A 233 -140.37 30.46 -40.18
CA ILE A 233 -141.73 30.42 -39.65
C ILE A 233 -142.59 31.50 -40.35
N GLU A 234 -142.04 32.70 -40.59
CA GLU A 234 -142.69 33.74 -41.40
C GLU A 234 -142.93 33.27 -42.86
N GLU A 235 -141.93 32.67 -43.48
CA GLU A 235 -142.02 32.10 -44.84
C GLU A 235 -142.90 30.84 -44.90
N ASP A 236 -142.98 30.02 -43.86
CA ASP A 236 -143.84 28.82 -43.78
C ASP A 236 -145.31 29.23 -43.61
N PHE A 237 -145.59 30.38 -42.97
CA PHE A 237 -146.90 31.03 -43.03
C PHE A 237 -147.25 31.46 -44.46
N ASP A 238 -146.30 32.03 -45.21
CA ASP A 238 -146.48 32.41 -46.62
C ASP A 238 -146.45 31.20 -47.58
N SER A 239 -145.77 30.12 -47.22
CA SER A 239 -145.53 28.91 -48.02
C SER A 239 -146.63 27.88 -47.83
N ALA A 240 -147.28 27.79 -46.67
CA ALA A 240 -148.53 27.06 -46.53
C ALA A 240 -149.61 27.58 -47.52
N HIS A 241 -149.55 28.87 -47.87
CA HIS A 241 -150.38 29.48 -48.91
C HIS A 241 -149.94 29.10 -50.34
N SER A 242 -148.64 28.88 -50.55
CA SER A 242 -148.05 28.56 -51.86
C SER A 242 -147.96 27.04 -52.16
N ASN A 243 -147.84 26.19 -51.15
CA ASN A 243 -147.71 24.73 -51.24
C ASN A 243 -149.01 24.02 -51.68
N TYR A 244 -150.14 24.73 -51.73
CA TYR A 244 -151.31 24.24 -52.47
C TYR A 244 -151.06 24.23 -53.99
N MET A 245 -150.18 25.10 -54.50
CA MET A 245 -149.89 25.25 -55.93
C MET A 245 -148.71 24.41 -56.42
N ALA A 246 -147.77 24.05 -55.54
CA ALA A 246 -146.47 23.52 -55.94
C ALA A 246 -146.30 22.00 -55.71
N ASN A 247 -147.39 21.25 -55.57
CA ASN A 247 -147.38 19.76 -55.57
C ASN A 247 -147.05 19.14 -56.96
N THR A 248 -146.40 19.94 -57.81
CA THR A 248 -145.77 19.56 -59.08
C THR A 248 -144.28 19.31 -58.85
N GLU A 249 -143.95 18.79 -57.67
CA GLU A 249 -142.74 18.08 -57.32
C GLU A 249 -142.49 16.92 -58.28
N ALA A 250 -141.22 16.56 -58.52
CA ALA A 250 -140.73 15.18 -58.61
C ALA A 250 -139.35 15.12 -59.31
N ARG A 251 -139.05 16.05 -60.23
CA ARG A 251 -137.85 15.93 -61.10
C ARG A 251 -136.50 16.35 -60.49
N THR A 252 -136.48 16.96 -59.32
CA THR A 252 -135.27 17.52 -58.70
C THR A 252 -134.57 16.61 -57.68
N SER A 253 -135.13 15.43 -57.38
CA SER A 253 -134.59 14.50 -56.37
C SER A 253 -133.51 13.55 -56.91
N GLU A 254 -133.55 13.16 -58.19
CA GLU A 254 -132.62 12.15 -58.74
C GLU A 254 -131.19 12.67 -58.99
N PHE A 255 -131.01 13.95 -59.33
CA PHE A 255 -129.68 14.53 -59.61
C PHE A 255 -128.78 14.69 -58.36
N LYS A 256 -129.38 14.78 -57.17
CA LYS A 256 -128.64 14.98 -55.90
C LYS A 256 -127.99 13.71 -55.37
N HIS A 257 -128.45 12.52 -55.80
CA HIS A 257 -127.92 11.25 -55.30
C HIS A 257 -126.58 10.89 -55.96
N LEU A 258 -126.40 11.19 -57.25
CA LEU A 258 -125.20 10.82 -58.00
C LEU A 258 -123.97 11.68 -57.63
N THR A 259 -124.16 12.97 -57.33
CA THR A 259 -123.07 13.91 -56.99
C THR A 259 -122.44 13.64 -55.61
N LEU A 260 -123.17 13.00 -54.71
CA LEU A 260 -122.73 12.68 -53.35
C LEU A 260 -121.83 11.44 -53.28
N GLN A 261 -121.92 10.56 -54.28
CA GLN A 261 -121.11 9.33 -54.34
C GLN A 261 -119.68 9.62 -54.81
N ASP A 262 -119.51 10.46 -55.84
CA ASP A 262 -118.19 10.83 -56.38
C ASP A 262 -117.31 11.63 -55.40
N GLN A 263 -117.92 12.50 -54.58
CA GLN A 263 -117.17 13.24 -53.56
C GLN A 263 -116.65 12.35 -52.42
N ARG A 264 -117.29 11.20 -52.16
CA ARG A 264 -116.84 10.26 -51.12
C ARG A 264 -115.65 9.44 -51.59
N SER A 265 -115.65 8.97 -52.84
CA SER A 265 -114.52 8.24 -53.45
C SER A 265 -113.25 9.11 -53.50
N ALA A 266 -113.37 10.38 -53.92
CA ALA A 266 -112.23 11.30 -54.01
C ALA A 266 -111.54 11.56 -52.66
N LYS A 267 -112.32 11.75 -51.57
CA LYS A 267 -111.78 11.94 -50.21
C LYS A 267 -111.06 10.69 -49.67
N THR A 268 -111.51 9.51 -50.08
CA THR A 268 -110.92 8.23 -49.64
C THR A 268 -109.57 8.00 -50.33
N ILE A 269 -109.42 8.40 -51.59
CA ILE A 269 -108.14 8.32 -52.32
C ILE A 269 -107.12 9.30 -51.74
N ASP A 270 -107.52 10.54 -51.43
CA ASP A 270 -106.59 11.55 -50.89
C ASP A 270 -106.03 11.16 -49.51
N THR A 271 -106.87 10.58 -48.64
CA THR A 271 -106.44 10.08 -47.32
C THR A 271 -105.47 8.90 -47.41
N GLN A 272 -105.71 7.96 -48.34
CA GLN A 272 -104.80 6.83 -48.63
C GLN A 272 -103.46 7.31 -49.18
N THR A 273 -103.45 8.31 -50.07
CA THR A 273 -102.24 8.85 -50.71
C THR A 273 -101.35 9.58 -49.69
N ARG A 274 -101.93 10.39 -48.80
CA ARG A 274 -101.20 11.05 -47.70
C ARG A 274 -100.66 10.06 -46.66
N ARG A 275 -101.33 8.91 -46.48
CA ARG A 275 -100.83 7.83 -45.61
C ARG A 275 -99.64 7.12 -46.23
N LEU A 276 -99.67 6.87 -47.54
CA LEU A 276 -98.56 6.31 -48.30
C LEU A 276 -97.33 7.23 -48.27
N GLN A 277 -97.50 8.54 -48.47
CA GLN A 277 -96.39 9.50 -48.38
C GLN A 277 -95.72 9.51 -47.00
N ARG A 278 -96.51 9.55 -45.92
CA ARG A 278 -95.97 9.48 -44.54
C ARG A 278 -95.20 8.19 -44.25
N LEU A 279 -95.70 7.06 -44.74
CA LEU A 279 -95.00 5.77 -44.61
C LEU A 279 -93.70 5.76 -45.43
N GLN A 280 -93.70 6.33 -46.63
CA GLN A 280 -92.52 6.41 -47.48
C GLN A 280 -91.43 7.32 -46.88
N GLU A 281 -91.81 8.47 -46.33
CA GLU A 281 -90.91 9.38 -45.59
C GLU A 281 -90.32 8.69 -44.35
N SER A 282 -91.13 7.94 -43.60
CA SER A 282 -90.65 7.16 -42.46
C SER A 282 -89.63 6.08 -42.88
N ILE A 283 -89.91 5.34 -43.96
CA ILE A 283 -88.97 4.35 -44.51
C ILE A 283 -87.65 5.02 -44.92
N ASN A 284 -87.71 6.17 -45.58
CA ASN A 284 -86.52 6.91 -45.99
C ASN A 284 -85.74 7.41 -44.76
N HIS A 285 -86.40 7.98 -43.75
CA HIS A 285 -85.77 8.39 -42.50
C HIS A 285 -84.99 7.24 -41.84
N TRP A 286 -85.62 6.07 -41.70
CA TRP A 286 -84.97 4.90 -41.10
C TRP A 286 -83.83 4.35 -41.96
N ARG A 287 -83.95 4.36 -43.29
CA ARG A 287 -82.85 3.98 -44.19
C ARG A 287 -81.63 4.89 -44.02
N THR A 288 -81.83 6.21 -43.97
CA THR A 288 -80.74 7.17 -43.76
C THR A 288 -80.11 6.99 -42.38
N LYS A 289 -80.94 6.76 -41.35
CA LYS A 289 -80.46 6.53 -39.98
C LYS A 289 -79.64 5.25 -39.84
N ILE A 290 -80.04 4.16 -40.48
CA ILE A 290 -79.27 2.90 -40.52
C ILE A 290 -77.94 3.10 -41.26
N ALA A 291 -77.96 3.79 -42.41
CA ALA A 291 -76.75 4.05 -43.19
C ALA A 291 -75.74 4.93 -42.43
N ASN A 292 -76.21 5.97 -41.74
CA ASN A 292 -75.35 6.83 -40.92
C ASN A 292 -74.77 6.06 -39.73
N ASN A 293 -75.59 5.27 -39.02
CA ASN A 293 -75.10 4.46 -37.91
C ASN A 293 -74.04 3.44 -38.35
N ALA A 294 -74.22 2.79 -39.50
CA ALA A 294 -73.25 1.87 -40.06
C ALA A 294 -71.91 2.57 -40.37
N ARG A 295 -71.96 3.75 -40.99
CA ARG A 295 -70.74 4.56 -41.27
C ARG A 295 -70.02 4.96 -39.98
N GLU A 296 -70.73 5.51 -39.00
CA GLU A 296 -70.14 5.90 -37.72
C GLU A 296 -69.53 4.69 -36.98
N CYS A 297 -70.18 3.53 -37.03
CA CYS A 297 -69.64 2.30 -36.44
C CYS A 297 -68.38 1.82 -37.17
N GLU A 298 -68.35 1.88 -38.51
CA GLU A 298 -67.17 1.51 -39.30
C GLU A 298 -66.00 2.45 -39.06
N GLU A 299 -66.23 3.76 -39.00
CA GLU A 299 -65.22 4.78 -38.72
C GLU A 299 -64.66 4.61 -37.31
N ARG A 300 -65.52 4.47 -36.30
CA ARG A 300 -65.10 4.23 -34.91
C ARG A 300 -64.31 2.92 -34.79
N ASN A 301 -64.75 1.84 -35.43
CA ASN A 301 -64.03 0.57 -35.43
C ASN A 301 -62.71 0.63 -36.19
N ARG A 302 -62.58 1.50 -37.19
CA ARG A 302 -61.34 1.71 -37.95
C ARG A 302 -60.33 2.47 -37.09
N ALA A 303 -60.73 3.60 -36.50
CA ALA A 303 -59.89 4.37 -35.59
C ALA A 303 -59.38 3.51 -34.42
N MET A 304 -60.26 2.75 -33.77
CA MET A 304 -59.90 1.83 -32.68
C MET A 304 -58.89 0.75 -33.12
N ARG A 305 -58.98 0.26 -34.38
CA ARG A 305 -58.02 -0.71 -34.92
C ARG A 305 -56.67 -0.07 -35.19
N GLU A 306 -56.65 1.12 -35.77
CA GLU A 306 -55.42 1.87 -36.04
C GLU A 306 -54.68 2.21 -34.75
N GLU A 307 -55.39 2.67 -33.72
CA GLU A 307 -54.82 2.91 -32.39
C GLU A 307 -54.28 1.63 -31.75
N LYS A 308 -55.04 0.53 -31.81
CA LYS A 308 -54.58 -0.77 -31.31
C LYS A 308 -53.30 -1.23 -32.02
N GLU A 309 -53.23 -1.09 -33.34
CA GLU A 309 -52.04 -1.46 -34.11
C GLU A 309 -50.85 -0.53 -33.85
N ALA A 310 -51.08 0.77 -33.64
CA ALA A 310 -50.05 1.70 -33.23
C ALA A 310 -49.46 1.33 -31.85
N ILE A 311 -50.31 1.08 -30.86
CA ILE A 311 -49.89 0.64 -29.52
C ILE A 311 -49.16 -0.71 -29.61
N ALA A 312 -49.64 -1.65 -30.43
CA ALA A 312 -48.98 -2.94 -30.62
C ALA A 312 -47.57 -2.79 -31.22
N ARG A 313 -47.38 -1.87 -32.19
CA ARG A 313 -46.05 -1.55 -32.73
C ARG A 313 -45.14 -0.95 -31.68
N HIS A 314 -45.60 0.05 -30.93
CA HIS A 314 -44.82 0.63 -29.84
C HIS A 314 -44.45 -0.41 -28.77
N TYR A 315 -45.36 -1.32 -28.43
CA TYR A 315 -45.06 -2.43 -27.53
C TYR A 315 -43.98 -3.37 -28.08
N GLN A 316 -44.02 -3.71 -29.37
CA GLN A 316 -43.00 -4.56 -30.01
C GLN A 316 -41.64 -3.86 -30.05
N GLU A 317 -41.59 -2.57 -30.38
CA GLU A 317 -40.38 -1.76 -30.38
C GLU A 317 -39.77 -1.67 -28.98
N LEU A 318 -40.58 -1.36 -27.97
CA LEU A 318 -40.15 -1.29 -26.57
C LEU A 318 -39.64 -2.65 -26.09
N LYS A 319 -40.35 -3.74 -26.44
CA LYS A 319 -39.91 -5.10 -26.11
C LYS A 319 -38.57 -5.44 -26.78
N ALA A 320 -38.37 -5.04 -28.03
CA ALA A 320 -37.11 -5.24 -28.73
C ALA A 320 -35.97 -4.44 -28.09
N GLN A 321 -36.21 -3.18 -27.69
CA GLN A 321 -35.24 -2.37 -26.95
C GLN A 321 -34.90 -3.00 -25.59
N MET A 322 -35.90 -3.48 -24.84
CA MET A 322 -35.69 -4.17 -23.57
C MET A 322 -34.83 -5.43 -23.73
N VAL A 323 -35.08 -6.25 -24.76
CA VAL A 323 -34.27 -7.45 -25.03
C VAL A 323 -32.84 -7.05 -25.38
N ARG A 324 -32.63 -6.07 -26.27
CA ARG A 324 -31.28 -5.59 -26.63
C ARG A 324 -30.52 -5.06 -25.43
N PHE A 325 -31.19 -4.31 -24.54
CA PHE A 325 -30.60 -3.82 -23.30
C PHE A 325 -30.19 -4.97 -22.37
N ARG A 326 -31.09 -5.94 -22.14
CA ARG A 326 -30.79 -7.12 -21.32
C ARG A 326 -29.64 -7.94 -21.87
N ASP A 327 -29.59 -8.13 -23.20
CA ASP A 327 -28.47 -8.84 -23.85
C ASP A 327 -27.16 -8.07 -23.74
N GLY A 328 -27.20 -6.74 -23.86
CA GLY A 328 -26.04 -5.86 -23.68
C GLY A 328 -25.47 -5.93 -22.27
N GLU A 329 -26.33 -5.83 -21.26
CA GLU A 329 -25.92 -5.94 -19.85
C GLU A 329 -25.45 -7.36 -19.50
N ALA A 330 -26.08 -8.41 -20.04
CA ALA A 330 -25.61 -9.78 -19.87
C ALA A 330 -24.21 -9.98 -20.45
N ARG A 331 -23.92 -9.41 -21.63
CA ARG A 331 -22.57 -9.45 -22.23
C ARG A 331 -21.55 -8.67 -21.40
N ARG A 332 -21.87 -7.46 -20.95
CA ARG A 332 -20.99 -6.66 -20.07
C ARG A 332 -20.66 -7.40 -18.78
N LEU A 333 -21.66 -8.02 -18.15
CA LEU A 333 -21.46 -8.81 -16.94
C LEU A 333 -20.57 -10.03 -17.22
N GLN A 334 -20.79 -10.73 -18.34
CA GLN A 334 -19.96 -11.85 -18.75
C GLN A 334 -18.50 -11.44 -18.99
N GLU A 335 -18.27 -10.33 -19.70
CA GLU A 335 -16.93 -9.78 -19.94
C GLU A 335 -16.24 -9.39 -18.63
N LEU A 336 -16.95 -8.71 -17.72
CA LEU A 336 -16.42 -8.36 -16.41
C LEU A 336 -16.07 -9.60 -15.58
N ALA A 337 -16.93 -10.63 -15.57
CA ALA A 337 -16.69 -11.89 -14.87
C ALA A 337 -15.48 -12.66 -15.44
N LEU A 338 -15.32 -12.68 -16.77
CA LEU A 338 -14.17 -13.31 -17.42
C LEU A 338 -12.88 -12.54 -17.11
N ASN A 339 -12.89 -11.22 -17.23
CA ASN A 339 -11.72 -10.38 -16.98
C ASN A 339 -11.29 -10.42 -15.51
N SER A 340 -12.25 -10.34 -14.57
CA SER A 340 -11.96 -10.47 -13.14
C SER A 340 -11.40 -11.86 -12.80
N ARG A 341 -11.98 -12.94 -13.33
CA ARG A 341 -11.46 -14.30 -13.13
C ARG A 341 -10.05 -14.47 -13.73
N ALA A 342 -9.79 -13.90 -14.91
CA ALA A 342 -8.47 -13.92 -15.53
C ALA A 342 -7.43 -13.16 -14.68
N ALA A 343 -7.78 -11.98 -14.16
CA ALA A 343 -6.93 -11.20 -13.28
C ALA A 343 -6.65 -11.93 -11.95
N ILE A 344 -7.67 -12.52 -11.33
CA ILE A 344 -7.53 -13.34 -10.11
C ILE A 344 -6.59 -14.52 -10.37
N LYS A 345 -6.74 -15.22 -11.50
CA LYS A 345 -5.85 -16.33 -11.87
C LYS A 345 -4.41 -15.85 -12.05
N ALA A 346 -4.20 -14.76 -12.80
CA ALA A 346 -2.86 -14.21 -13.02
C ALA A 346 -2.18 -13.74 -11.71
N LEU A 347 -2.94 -13.14 -10.79
CA LEU A 347 -2.45 -12.78 -9.47
C LEU A 347 -2.16 -14.02 -8.60
N GLY A 348 -3.01 -15.04 -8.66
CA GLY A 348 -2.80 -16.33 -8.00
C GLY A 348 -1.52 -17.02 -8.48
N ASP A 349 -1.26 -17.02 -9.79
CA ASP A 349 -0.03 -17.56 -10.38
C ASP A 349 1.21 -16.77 -9.92
N LYS A 350 1.12 -15.44 -9.83
CA LYS A 350 2.20 -14.59 -9.29
C LYS A 350 2.45 -14.87 -7.80
N LEU A 351 1.38 -15.00 -7.02
CA LEU A 351 1.46 -15.33 -5.59
C LEU A 351 2.10 -16.71 -5.39
N GLY A 352 1.72 -17.71 -6.17
CA GLY A 352 2.34 -19.04 -6.13
C GLY A 352 3.85 -19.00 -6.44
N LYS A 353 4.28 -18.19 -7.41
CA LYS A 353 5.71 -17.96 -7.68
C LYS A 353 6.41 -17.28 -6.52
N ALA A 354 5.82 -16.23 -5.95
CA ALA A 354 6.38 -15.52 -4.80
C ALA A 354 6.52 -16.43 -3.57
N GLU A 355 5.50 -17.23 -3.27
CA GLU A 355 5.57 -18.24 -2.20
C GLU A 355 6.67 -19.27 -2.45
N SER A 356 6.81 -19.75 -3.68
CA SER A 356 7.87 -20.70 -4.04
C SER A 356 9.26 -20.09 -3.82
N ILE A 357 9.47 -18.83 -4.23
CA ILE A 357 10.72 -18.10 -4.01
C ILE A 357 10.99 -17.94 -2.51
N LEU A 358 9.99 -17.57 -1.70
CA LEU A 358 10.14 -17.43 -0.25
C LEU A 358 10.45 -18.77 0.43
N LYS A 359 9.74 -19.84 0.07
CA LYS A 359 9.99 -21.20 0.59
C LYS A 359 11.40 -21.68 0.25
N LEU A 360 11.86 -21.45 -0.98
CA LEU A 360 13.23 -21.77 -1.40
C LEU A 360 14.26 -20.90 -0.66
N ALA A 361 14.00 -19.61 -0.47
CA ALA A 361 14.87 -18.72 0.30
C ALA A 361 14.98 -19.15 1.76
N GLU A 362 13.87 -19.54 2.39
CA GLU A 362 13.85 -20.06 3.76
C GLU A 362 14.62 -21.38 3.88
N LEU A 363 14.43 -22.31 2.94
CA LEU A 363 15.16 -23.57 2.90
C LEU A 363 16.66 -23.34 2.74
N ASN A 364 17.07 -22.45 1.83
CA ASN A 364 18.47 -22.09 1.63
C ASN A 364 19.06 -21.40 2.87
N ARG A 365 18.29 -20.52 3.54
CA ARG A 365 18.71 -19.84 4.77
C ARG A 365 19.03 -20.81 5.91
N LYS A 366 18.47 -22.02 5.93
CA LYS A 366 18.85 -23.04 6.93
C LYS A 366 20.33 -23.42 6.84
N MET A 367 20.87 -23.49 5.62
CA MET A 367 22.26 -23.87 5.34
C MET A 367 23.26 -22.72 5.48
N GLU A 368 22.79 -21.48 5.63
CA GLU A 368 23.64 -20.31 5.84
C GLU A 368 24.24 -20.28 7.27
N THR A 369 25.48 -19.81 7.37
CA THR A 369 26.16 -19.63 8.67
C THR A 369 25.53 -18.49 9.48
N GLU A 370 25.71 -18.47 10.81
CA GLU A 370 25.19 -17.38 11.66
C GLU A 370 25.70 -16.00 11.22
N ARG A 371 26.96 -15.93 10.78
CA ARG A 371 27.56 -14.69 10.25
C ARG A 371 26.79 -14.17 9.03
N GLU A 372 26.41 -15.05 8.11
CA GLU A 372 25.66 -14.69 6.90
C GLU A 372 24.18 -14.42 7.17
N LYS A 373 23.60 -15.03 8.21
CA LYS A 373 22.23 -14.75 8.64
C LYS A 373 22.09 -13.36 9.25
N VAL A 374 23.13 -12.89 9.95
CA VAL A 374 23.19 -11.57 10.61
C VAL A 374 23.66 -10.49 9.64
N LEU A 375 24.63 -10.79 8.78
CA LEU A 375 25.15 -9.89 7.74
C LEU A 375 25.12 -10.59 6.37
N PRO A 376 23.96 -10.63 5.68
CA PRO A 376 23.81 -11.31 4.39
C PRO A 376 24.55 -10.63 3.22
N PHE A 377 24.89 -9.35 3.37
CA PHE A 377 25.52 -8.54 2.33
C PHE A 377 26.91 -8.11 2.78
N TYR A 378 27.93 -8.49 2.02
CA TYR A 378 29.32 -8.15 2.34
C TYR A 378 29.61 -6.69 1.97
N GLN A 379 30.25 -5.97 2.88
CA GLN A 379 30.77 -4.62 2.69
C GLN A 379 32.04 -4.71 1.84
N SER A 380 31.97 -4.27 0.58
CA SER A 380 33.16 -4.18 -0.28
C SER A 380 33.99 -2.92 -0.02
N SER A 381 33.72 -2.16 1.04
CA SER A 381 34.43 -0.93 1.38
C SER A 381 34.39 -0.65 2.89
N VAL A 382 35.55 -0.25 3.43
CA VAL A 382 35.81 0.14 4.84
C VAL A 382 34.99 1.37 5.27
N GLU A 383 34.34 2.07 4.32
CA GLU A 383 33.48 3.23 4.56
C GLU A 383 32.07 2.86 5.05
N ASP A 384 31.64 1.59 4.91
CA ASP A 384 30.28 1.16 5.21
C ASP A 384 30.07 0.62 6.66
N GLU A 385 31.12 0.55 7.49
CA GLU A 385 31.00 0.09 8.89
C GLU A 385 30.29 1.10 9.80
N ALA A 386 30.42 2.41 9.53
CA ALA A 386 29.80 3.46 10.33
C ALA A 386 28.27 3.55 10.15
N SER A 387 27.75 3.14 8.99
CA SER A 387 26.32 3.29 8.65
C SER A 387 25.44 2.09 9.08
N ALA A 388 26.04 1.01 9.62
CA ALA A 388 25.30 -0.18 10.04
C ALA A 388 24.49 0.03 11.35
N ALA A 389 24.81 1.05 12.14
CA ALA A 389 24.05 1.39 13.33
C ALA A 389 22.68 2.03 13.02
N ALA A 390 22.47 2.54 11.80
CA ALA A 390 21.23 3.22 11.39
C ALA A 390 20.12 2.26 10.89
N GLN A 391 20.42 0.96 10.72
CA GLN A 391 19.57 0.00 10.00
C GLN A 391 18.53 -0.76 10.85
N ILE A 392 18.00 -0.18 11.92
CA ILE A 392 16.89 -0.79 12.69
C ILE A 392 15.51 -0.18 12.32
N VAL A 393 15.46 0.92 11.56
CA VAL A 393 14.23 1.75 11.57
C VAL A 393 13.26 1.56 10.39
N ASP A 394 13.61 1.03 9.22
CA ASP A 394 12.69 1.11 8.08
C ASP A 394 12.22 -0.24 7.49
N VAL A 395 11.51 -1.02 8.32
CA VAL A 395 10.72 -2.19 7.88
C VAL A 395 9.44 -1.75 7.11
N SER A 396 9.12 -0.45 7.13
CA SER A 396 7.85 0.11 6.67
C SER A 396 7.79 0.38 5.15
N LYS A 397 8.93 0.40 4.43
CA LYS A 397 8.97 0.66 2.97
C LYS A 397 8.93 -0.58 2.07
N SER A 398 8.84 -1.80 2.62
CA SER A 398 8.98 -3.06 1.86
C SER A 398 7.79 -3.46 0.97
N LEU A 399 6.87 -2.55 0.65
CA LEU A 399 5.66 -2.82 -0.15
C LEU A 399 5.64 -2.05 -1.48
N GLN A 400 6.80 -1.63 -2.01
CA GLN A 400 6.90 -1.03 -3.34
C GLN A 400 7.49 -2.01 -4.36
N ALA A 401 6.91 -2.04 -5.57
CA ALA A 401 7.29 -2.95 -6.66
C ALA A 401 8.63 -2.61 -7.33
N SER A 402 9.30 -1.56 -6.88
CA SER A 402 10.59 -1.09 -7.38
C SER A 402 11.60 -1.05 -6.24
N ALA A 403 12.74 -1.71 -6.40
CA ALA A 403 13.82 -1.54 -5.43
C ALA A 403 14.43 -0.15 -5.62
N THR A 404 14.58 0.58 -4.52
CA THR A 404 15.27 1.85 -4.48
C THR A 404 16.70 1.62 -3.99
N GLY A 405 17.65 2.31 -4.62
CA GLY A 405 19.06 2.25 -4.25
C GLY A 405 19.31 3.00 -2.95
N ARG A 406 20.56 2.93 -2.45
CA ARG A 406 21.01 3.70 -1.27
C ARG A 406 20.75 5.21 -1.41
N ASP A 407 20.65 5.72 -2.64
CA ASP A 407 20.41 7.13 -2.97
C ASP A 407 18.92 7.52 -3.11
N GLY A 408 17.99 6.60 -2.82
CA GLY A 408 16.55 6.82 -3.01
C GLY A 408 16.09 6.82 -4.47
N LYS A 409 16.99 6.61 -5.43
CA LYS A 409 16.69 6.46 -6.86
C LYS A 409 16.22 5.04 -7.18
N LEU A 410 15.38 4.89 -8.19
CA LEU A 410 14.96 3.59 -8.72
C LEU A 410 16.19 2.80 -9.18
N VAL A 411 16.38 1.59 -8.67
CA VAL A 411 17.44 0.68 -9.12
C VAL A 411 17.06 0.18 -10.50
N GLU A 412 17.99 0.27 -11.44
CA GLU A 412 17.82 -0.23 -12.80
C GLU A 412 17.63 -1.76 -12.79
N GLU A 413 16.81 -2.32 -13.69
CA GLU A 413 16.41 -3.74 -13.64
C GLU A 413 17.61 -4.70 -13.63
N TRP A 414 18.72 -4.31 -14.26
CA TRP A 414 19.99 -5.06 -14.32
C TRP A 414 20.68 -5.17 -12.95
N ASP A 415 20.48 -4.19 -12.07
CA ASP A 415 21.18 -4.09 -10.79
C ASP A 415 20.39 -4.68 -9.61
N TYR A 416 19.14 -5.11 -9.81
CA TYR A 416 18.29 -5.63 -8.73
C TYR A 416 18.89 -6.82 -7.99
N LEU A 417 19.65 -7.67 -8.68
CA LEU A 417 20.17 -8.92 -8.13
C LEU A 417 21.63 -8.82 -7.69
N ASN A 418 22.26 -7.64 -7.77
CA ASN A 418 23.69 -7.47 -7.45
C ASN A 418 24.04 -7.94 -6.03
N ASN A 419 23.18 -7.66 -5.05
CA ASN A 419 23.38 -8.11 -3.67
C ASN A 419 23.23 -9.64 -3.51
N LEU A 420 22.32 -10.26 -4.28
CA LEU A 420 22.19 -11.72 -4.32
C LEU A 420 23.44 -12.36 -4.92
N PHE A 421 23.97 -11.80 -6.02
CA PHE A 421 25.19 -12.29 -6.65
C PHE A 421 26.42 -12.11 -5.76
N LYS A 422 26.53 -11.00 -5.01
CA LYS A 422 27.58 -10.84 -3.99
C LYS A 422 27.55 -11.96 -2.95
N ARG A 423 26.35 -12.28 -2.45
CA ARG A 423 26.16 -13.37 -1.48
C ARG A 423 26.50 -14.74 -2.09
N HIS A 424 26.06 -14.99 -3.32
CA HIS A 424 26.37 -16.22 -4.05
C HIS A 424 27.88 -16.39 -4.28
N ASN A 425 28.57 -15.35 -4.73
CA ASN A 425 30.00 -15.37 -4.97
C ASN A 425 30.80 -15.63 -3.69
N LYS A 426 30.35 -15.10 -2.55
CA LYS A 426 30.98 -15.40 -1.25
C LYS A 426 30.89 -16.89 -0.90
N VAL A 427 29.69 -17.46 -0.96
CA VAL A 427 29.49 -18.90 -0.68
C VAL A 427 30.32 -19.75 -1.64
N LEU A 428 30.43 -19.35 -2.91
CA LEU A 428 31.27 -20.03 -3.90
C LEU A 428 32.77 -19.97 -3.53
N LEU A 429 33.27 -18.83 -3.03
CA LEU A 429 34.65 -18.70 -2.54
C LEU A 429 34.89 -19.58 -1.30
N ASP A 430 33.93 -19.62 -0.38
CA ASP A 430 34.00 -20.46 0.81
C ASP A 430 33.99 -21.96 0.43
N GLU A 431 33.16 -22.36 -0.54
CA GLU A 431 33.14 -23.72 -1.10
C GLU A 431 34.51 -24.09 -1.71
N MET A 432 35.10 -23.21 -2.52
CA MET A 432 36.42 -23.42 -3.10
C MET A 432 37.51 -23.55 -2.02
N ALA A 433 37.45 -22.73 -0.96
CA ALA A 433 38.40 -22.79 0.15
C ALA A 433 38.27 -24.12 0.92
N ILE A 434 37.04 -24.55 1.24
CA ILE A 434 36.77 -25.84 1.89
C ILE A 434 37.26 -26.99 1.01
N SER A 435 36.98 -26.96 -0.29
CA SER A 435 37.44 -28.00 -1.21
C SER A 435 38.96 -28.10 -1.25
N ARG A 436 39.67 -26.97 -1.17
CA ARG A 436 41.14 -26.95 -1.14
C ARG A 436 41.70 -27.50 0.17
N GLU A 437 41.15 -27.10 1.32
CA GLU A 437 41.56 -27.65 2.61
C GLU A 437 41.27 -29.14 2.72
N LYS A 438 40.10 -29.59 2.22
CA LYS A 438 39.77 -31.02 2.13
C LYS A 438 40.82 -31.77 1.32
N GLY A 439 41.20 -31.26 0.14
CA GLY A 439 42.25 -31.85 -0.68
C GLY A 439 43.60 -31.92 0.04
N ARG A 440 43.98 -30.88 0.79
CA ARG A 440 45.21 -30.90 1.61
C ARG A 440 45.13 -31.97 2.70
N LEU A 441 44.02 -32.04 3.44
CA LEU A 441 43.82 -33.02 4.49
C LEU A 441 43.78 -34.46 3.95
N GLU A 442 43.23 -34.69 2.76
CA GLU A 442 43.25 -36.00 2.11
C GLU A 442 44.68 -36.43 1.73
N GLN A 443 45.50 -35.49 1.25
CA GLN A 443 46.93 -35.73 0.99
C GLN A 443 47.69 -36.02 2.28
N GLU A 444 47.54 -35.20 3.32
CA GLU A 444 48.16 -35.42 4.62
C GLU A 444 47.72 -36.77 5.23
N ASN A 445 46.46 -37.15 5.09
CA ASN A 445 45.96 -38.45 5.56
C ASN A 445 46.56 -39.61 4.77
N ALA A 446 46.69 -39.47 3.45
CA ALA A 446 47.36 -40.45 2.61
C ALA A 446 48.83 -40.62 3.02
N ASP A 447 49.54 -39.52 3.26
CA ASP A 447 50.93 -39.51 3.70
C ASP A 447 51.08 -40.13 5.10
N LEU A 448 50.20 -39.78 6.05
CA LEU A 448 50.20 -40.37 7.39
C LEU A 448 49.89 -41.87 7.35
N ARG A 449 48.96 -42.30 6.50
CA ARG A 449 48.69 -43.73 6.29
C ARG A 449 49.89 -44.45 5.67
N ALA A 450 50.60 -43.81 4.74
CA ALA A 450 51.81 -44.35 4.13
C ALA A 450 52.95 -44.48 5.17
N ILE A 451 53.16 -43.45 6.00
CA ILE A 451 54.14 -43.46 7.09
C ILE A 451 53.77 -44.51 8.14
N LEU A 452 52.49 -44.62 8.53
CA LEU A 452 52.02 -45.63 9.46
C LEU A 452 52.24 -47.04 8.90
N LYS A 453 51.93 -47.24 7.61
CA LYS A 453 52.22 -48.50 6.91
C LYS A 453 53.73 -48.81 6.99
N GLN A 454 54.58 -47.84 6.64
CA GLN A 454 56.04 -47.99 6.73
C GLN A 454 56.53 -48.30 8.16
N TYR A 455 55.94 -47.68 9.18
CA TYR A 455 56.28 -47.97 10.59
C TYR A 455 55.86 -49.38 11.01
N LEU A 456 54.65 -49.82 10.64
CA LEU A 456 54.16 -51.17 10.93
C LEU A 456 54.99 -52.23 10.18
N ASP A 457 55.37 -51.95 8.95
CA ASP A 457 56.27 -52.77 8.13
C ASP A 457 57.70 -52.78 8.71
N GLY A 458 58.14 -51.70 9.38
CA GLY A 458 59.41 -51.67 10.09
C GLY A 458 59.44 -52.44 11.42
N ILE A 459 58.28 -52.70 12.04
CA ILE A 459 58.14 -53.38 13.34
C ILE A 459 57.69 -54.84 13.18
N SER A 460 56.86 -55.14 12.18
CA SER A 460 56.37 -56.48 11.88
C SER A 460 57.11 -57.08 10.69
N VAL A 461 57.39 -58.37 10.72
CA VAL A 461 58.01 -59.08 9.59
C VAL A 461 56.91 -59.62 8.70
N ASN A 462 56.52 -58.84 7.69
CA ASN A 462 55.57 -59.23 6.64
C ASN A 462 56.31 -59.57 5.32
N ASP A 463 55.64 -60.32 4.43
CA ASP A 463 56.22 -60.80 3.16
C ASP A 463 56.65 -59.63 2.24
N ASP A 464 55.83 -58.56 2.19
CA ASP A 464 56.12 -57.31 1.46
C ASP A 464 57.44 -56.65 1.94
N VAL A 465 57.77 -56.77 3.23
CA VAL A 465 58.97 -56.19 3.84
C VAL A 465 60.22 -57.00 3.48
N LEU A 466 60.09 -58.29 3.18
CA LEU A 466 61.19 -59.16 2.78
C LEU A 466 61.54 -59.02 1.30
N THR A 467 60.58 -58.61 0.47
CA THR A 467 60.78 -58.34 -0.95
C THR A 467 61.34 -56.95 -1.26
N ASP A 468 60.97 -55.93 -0.47
CA ASP A 468 61.45 -54.56 -0.63
C ASP A 468 62.79 -54.31 0.09
N ALA A 469 63.49 -53.22 -0.27
CA ALA A 469 64.78 -52.87 0.32
C ALA A 469 64.65 -52.59 1.82
N ASN A 470 65.13 -53.52 2.64
CA ASN A 470 64.91 -53.56 4.08
C ASN A 470 66.23 -53.63 4.88
N PRO A 471 66.24 -53.19 6.15
CA PRO A 471 67.41 -53.31 7.01
C PRO A 471 67.61 -54.73 7.60
N LEU A 472 66.66 -55.65 7.36
CA LEU A 472 66.66 -57.02 7.91
C LEU A 472 67.51 -58.00 7.09
N LEU A 473 67.65 -57.79 5.77
CA LEU A 473 68.45 -58.62 4.86
C LEU A 473 69.38 -57.75 4.00
N ILE A 474 70.61 -57.53 4.49
CA ILE A 474 71.62 -56.74 3.77
C ILE A 474 72.34 -57.64 2.76
N LEU A 475 71.96 -57.56 1.49
CA LEU A 475 72.67 -58.17 0.37
C LEU A 475 73.56 -57.12 -0.31
N ASN A 476 74.85 -57.43 -0.52
CA ASN A 476 75.83 -56.57 -1.20
C ASN A 476 76.05 -55.17 -0.57
N SER A 477 76.20 -55.09 0.76
CA SER A 477 76.68 -53.87 1.46
C SER A 477 75.84 -52.59 1.23
N ARG A 478 74.62 -52.70 0.70
CA ARG A 478 73.72 -51.56 0.47
C ARG A 478 72.63 -51.51 1.53
N SER A 479 73.00 -51.17 2.76
CA SER A 479 72.04 -50.69 3.75
C SER A 479 71.85 -49.18 3.56
N ASN A 480 70.81 -48.77 2.84
CA ASN A 480 70.42 -47.35 2.78
C ASN A 480 69.60 -46.98 4.03
N LEU A 481 70.28 -46.90 5.18
CA LEU A 481 69.84 -45.99 6.23
C LEU A 481 69.96 -44.59 5.62
N ALA A 482 68.83 -43.96 5.30
CA ALA A 482 68.81 -42.55 4.97
C ALA A 482 69.42 -41.78 6.14
N ALA A 483 70.64 -41.29 5.93
CA ALA A 483 71.42 -40.57 6.92
C ALA A 483 70.62 -39.37 7.44
N ALA A 484 70.55 -39.25 8.76
CA ALA A 484 70.27 -37.98 9.41
C ALA A 484 71.23 -36.92 8.85
N GLN A 485 70.70 -35.85 8.26
CA GLN A 485 71.53 -34.73 7.81
C GLN A 485 72.11 -33.99 9.04
N PRO A 486 73.43 -33.73 9.08
CA PRO A 486 74.01 -32.77 10.00
C PRO A 486 74.00 -31.39 9.34
N GLY A 487 73.22 -30.47 9.88
CA GLY A 487 73.17 -29.11 9.32
C GLY A 487 72.16 -28.23 10.03
N ARG A 488 72.52 -27.76 11.22
CA ARG A 488 71.89 -26.63 11.89
C ARG A 488 72.37 -25.35 11.19
N PRO A 489 71.53 -24.56 10.50
CA PRO A 489 71.85 -23.17 10.25
C PRO A 489 71.45 -22.36 11.48
N VAL A 490 72.34 -21.46 11.85
CA VAL A 490 72.15 -20.43 12.87
C VAL A 490 70.88 -19.64 12.56
N GLY A 491 70.06 -19.38 13.60
CA GLY A 491 68.80 -18.66 13.47
C GLY A 491 68.99 -17.28 12.83
N ARG A 492 68.21 -17.02 11.77
CA ARG A 492 67.79 -15.66 11.43
C ARG A 492 66.47 -15.42 12.16
N VAL A 493 66.53 -14.50 13.11
CA VAL A 493 65.36 -13.87 13.73
C VAL A 493 64.49 -13.29 12.61
N THR A 494 63.29 -13.85 12.41
CA THR A 494 62.23 -13.15 11.67
C THR A 494 61.71 -12.04 12.57
N VAL A 495 62.27 -10.85 12.38
CA VAL A 495 61.63 -9.60 12.79
C VAL A 495 60.34 -9.47 11.96
N ILE A 496 59.21 -9.40 12.66
CA ILE A 496 57.94 -8.96 12.06
C ILE A 496 58.05 -7.44 11.96
N GLU A 497 58.52 -6.93 10.82
CA GLU A 497 58.28 -5.55 10.41
C GLU A 497 56.95 -5.51 9.66
N ALA A 498 55.96 -4.89 10.30
CA ALA A 498 54.70 -4.52 9.70
C ALA A 498 54.94 -3.45 8.62
N ALA A 499 54.97 -3.86 7.35
CA ALA A 499 54.80 -2.96 6.22
C ALA A 499 54.33 -3.74 4.97
N HIS A 500 53.06 -4.16 4.95
CA HIS A 500 52.42 -4.49 3.68
C HIS A 500 52.09 -3.16 2.97
N LYS A 501 53.03 -2.70 2.15
CA LYS A 501 52.80 -1.65 1.17
C LYS A 501 52.01 -2.27 0.02
N VAL A 502 50.79 -1.78 -0.18
CA VAL A 502 49.91 -2.09 -1.31
C VAL A 502 50.69 -1.83 -2.61
N MET A 503 51.03 -2.89 -3.34
CA MET A 503 51.49 -2.80 -4.73
C MET A 503 50.25 -2.82 -5.62
N ILE A 504 49.83 -1.62 -6.02
CA ILE A 504 48.88 -1.37 -7.11
C ILE A 504 49.52 -1.91 -8.40
N PRO A 505 48.87 -2.81 -9.16
CA PRO A 505 49.31 -3.09 -10.52
C PRO A 505 49.03 -1.87 -11.39
N GLN A 506 50.08 -1.25 -11.92
CA GLN A 506 49.96 -0.24 -12.95
C GLN A 506 49.29 -0.86 -14.19
N LEU A 507 48.14 -0.29 -14.56
CA LEU A 507 47.50 -0.45 -15.86
C LEU A 507 48.51 -0.08 -16.96
N THR A 508 48.95 -1.08 -17.72
CA THR A 508 49.59 -0.85 -19.02
C THR A 508 48.49 -0.82 -20.08
N ALA A 509 48.18 0.39 -20.53
CA ALA A 509 47.46 0.60 -21.77
C ALA A 509 48.35 0.23 -22.96
N GLY A 510 47.80 -0.51 -23.94
CA GLY A 510 48.31 -0.48 -25.31
C GLY A 510 48.32 -1.80 -26.09
N ARG A 511 47.21 -2.11 -26.78
CA ARG A 511 47.14 -2.56 -28.19
C ARG A 511 45.66 -2.77 -28.56
N GLN A 512 45.06 -1.86 -29.32
CA GLN A 512 44.90 -1.86 -30.79
C GLN A 512 44.00 -2.99 -31.31
N GLY A 513 43.04 -2.59 -32.13
CA GLY A 513 41.85 -3.37 -32.44
C GLY A 513 42.01 -4.49 -33.47
N ALA A 514 40.94 -5.25 -33.62
CA ALA A 514 40.60 -5.98 -34.83
C ALA A 514 39.10 -6.38 -34.77
N SER A 515 38.31 -5.72 -35.61
CA SER A 515 37.22 -6.27 -36.44
C SER A 515 36.51 -7.56 -35.97
N MET A 516 35.27 -7.46 -35.52
CA MET A 516 34.03 -7.75 -36.29
C MET A 516 32.81 -7.37 -35.47
#